data_AF-Q03VP8-F1
#
_entry.id   AF-Q03VP8-F1
#
_cell.length_a   1.000
_cell.length_b   1.000
_cell.length_c   1.000
_cell.angle_alpha   90.00
_cell.angle_beta   90.00
_cell.angle_gamma   90.00
#
_symmetry.space_group_name_H-M   'P 1'
#
loop_
_entity.id
_entity.type
_entity.pdbx_description
1 polymer ?
#
loop_
_entity_poly.entity_id
_entity_poly.type
_entity_poly.pdbx_seq_one_letter_code
_entity_poly.pdbx_strand_id
1 'polypeptide(L)'
;MATKYGFVYIESNVTGREKAITLDNNSEYYGVQSGSPSLITITGRCNIYPEWQIIQDGAVVGKAKFSLYLADNQRLIVSSYPEDQYARVYNTDGTFSDVSQLADFSVNNYLRVPEGTSTLLAYLDENAQLDVTFKEERLIV
;
A
#
# COMPACT_ATOMS: atom_id res chain seq x y z
N MET A 1 28.85 -16.08 0.90
CA MET A 1 27.66 -16.67 0.25
C MET A 1 26.64 -15.57 0.10
N ALA A 2 26.09 -15.36 -1.09
CA ALA A 2 25.13 -14.29 -1.35
C ALA A 2 23.72 -14.74 -0.97
N THR A 3 23.13 -14.10 0.04
CA THR A 3 21.77 -14.39 0.52
C THR A 3 20.74 -13.87 -0.48
N LYS A 4 19.81 -14.75 -0.90
CA LYS A 4 18.78 -14.43 -1.89
C LYS A 4 17.45 -14.18 -1.17
N TYR A 5 16.96 -12.95 -1.21
CA TYR A 5 15.65 -12.57 -0.67
C TYR A 5 14.55 -12.91 -1.70
N GLY A 6 13.49 -13.58 -1.27
CA GLY A 6 12.32 -13.88 -2.10
C GLY A 6 11.23 -12.82 -1.89
N PHE A 7 10.68 -12.27 -2.97
CA PHE A 7 9.51 -11.39 -2.94
C PHE A 7 8.26 -12.24 -3.19
N VAL A 8 7.22 -12.07 -2.38
CA VAL A 8 5.91 -12.70 -2.60
C VAL A 8 5.00 -11.67 -3.26
N TYR A 9 4.54 -11.97 -4.49
CA TYR A 9 3.55 -11.17 -5.21
C TYR A 9 2.18 -11.82 -4.97
N ILE A 10 1.29 -11.13 -4.26
CA ILE A 10 -0.11 -11.55 -4.11
C ILE A 10 -0.94 -10.66 -5.04
N GLU A 11 -1.32 -11.20 -6.19
CA GLU A 11 -2.27 -10.54 -7.09
C GLU A 11 -3.70 -10.87 -6.64
N SER A 12 -4.48 -9.84 -6.29
CA SER A 12 -5.93 -9.97 -6.13
C SER A 12 -6.63 -9.01 -7.09
N ASN A 13 -7.22 -9.53 -8.15
CA ASN A 13 -7.97 -8.74 -9.12
C ASN A 13 -9.43 -8.62 -8.65
N VAL A 14 -9.76 -7.53 -7.94
CA VAL A 14 -11.13 -7.22 -7.52
C VAL A 14 -11.62 -6.01 -8.32
N THR A 15 -12.60 -6.24 -9.18
CA THR A 15 -13.34 -5.18 -9.88
C THR A 15 -14.48 -4.67 -8.99
N GLY A 16 -14.69 -3.36 -8.99
CA GLY A 16 -15.63 -2.67 -8.08
C GLY A 16 -15.00 -1.49 -7.36
N ARG A 17 -15.85 -0.63 -6.78
CA ARG A 17 -15.40 0.54 -5.99
C ARG A 17 -14.71 0.15 -4.70
N GLU A 18 -15.09 -0.99 -4.13
CA GLU A 18 -14.47 -1.58 -2.96
C GLU A 18 -13.56 -2.71 -3.41
N LYS A 19 -12.29 -2.66 -2.99
CA LYS A 19 -11.29 -3.69 -3.30
C LYS A 19 -10.72 -4.20 -1.99
N ALA A 20 -10.92 -5.48 -1.74
CA ALA A 20 -10.45 -6.15 -0.53
C ALA A 20 -9.32 -7.12 -0.90
N ILE A 21 -8.18 -6.99 -0.23
CA ILE A 21 -7.00 -7.84 -0.39
C ILE A 21 -6.67 -8.45 0.96
N THR A 22 -6.62 -9.78 1.03
CA THR A 22 -6.07 -10.47 2.20
C THR A 22 -4.56 -10.36 2.18
N LEU A 23 -3.98 -9.90 3.30
CA LEU A 23 -2.55 -9.77 3.50
C LEU A 23 -2.13 -10.70 4.62
N ASP A 24 -1.29 -11.68 4.30
CA ASP A 24 -0.72 -12.61 5.27
C ASP A 24 0.74 -12.27 5.52
N ASN A 25 1.01 -11.62 6.65
CA ASN A 25 2.37 -11.21 7.02
C ASN A 25 2.93 -12.15 8.10
N ASN A 26 3.83 -13.04 7.69
CA ASN A 26 4.46 -14.02 8.55
C ASN A 26 5.83 -13.55 9.05
N SER A 27 5.99 -12.23 9.23
CA SER A 27 7.23 -11.67 9.74
C SER A 27 7.45 -12.03 11.19
N GLU A 28 8.70 -12.25 11.56
CA GLU A 28 9.15 -12.46 12.94
C GLU A 28 10.00 -11.25 13.36
N TYR A 29 9.41 -10.29 14.06
CA TYR A 29 10.15 -9.10 14.49
C TYR A 29 10.80 -9.33 15.86
N TYR A 30 12.13 -9.19 15.91
CA TYR A 30 12.90 -9.20 17.15
C TYR A 30 13.29 -7.76 17.52
N GLY A 31 12.36 -6.99 18.11
CA GLY A 31 12.64 -5.61 18.55
C GLY A 31 11.41 -4.73 18.72
N VAL A 32 11.60 -3.41 18.60
CA VAL A 32 10.55 -2.37 18.73
C VAL A 32 9.80 -2.07 17.42
N GLN A 33 10.19 -2.68 16.30
CA GLN A 33 9.54 -2.44 15.02
C GLN A 33 8.36 -3.41 14.85
N SER A 34 7.16 -2.87 14.69
CA SER A 34 5.95 -3.63 14.43
C SER A 34 5.47 -3.39 12.99
N GLY A 35 5.27 -4.48 12.25
CA GLY A 35 4.65 -4.46 10.92
C GLY A 35 5.58 -4.16 9.75
N SER A 36 5.24 -4.75 8.60
CA SER A 36 6.02 -4.76 7.37
C SER A 36 5.81 -3.47 6.60
N PRO A 37 6.87 -2.75 6.20
CA PRO A 37 6.71 -1.64 5.28
C PRO A 37 6.08 -2.14 3.97
N SER A 38 5.26 -1.29 3.37
CA SER A 38 4.45 -1.61 2.20
C SER A 38 4.62 -0.56 1.10
N LEU A 39 4.28 -0.98 -0.11
CA LEU A 39 4.18 -0.18 -1.32
C LEU A 39 2.78 -0.39 -1.87
N ILE A 40 1.97 0.66 -1.83
CA ILE A 40 0.62 0.68 -2.39
C ILE A 40 0.69 1.39 -3.73
N THR A 41 0.24 0.71 -4.79
CA THR A 41 0.16 1.27 -6.13
C THR A 41 -1.30 1.30 -6.58
N ILE A 42 -1.76 2.46 -7.03
CA ILE A 42 -3.07 2.64 -7.63
C ILE A 42 -2.86 3.10 -9.07
N THR A 43 -3.35 2.33 -10.03
CA THR A 43 -3.14 2.58 -11.45
C THR A 43 -4.45 2.84 -12.17
N GLY A 44 -4.45 3.78 -13.10
CA GLY A 44 -5.62 4.09 -13.91
C GLY A 44 -6.47 5.21 -13.32
N ARG A 45 -7.54 5.53 -14.06
CA ARG A 45 -8.40 6.67 -13.74
C ARG A 45 -9.02 6.52 -12.36
N CYS A 46 -8.92 7.56 -11.54
CA CYS A 46 -9.61 7.63 -10.26
C CYS A 46 -10.20 9.02 -10.05
N ASN A 47 -11.53 9.18 -10.22
CA ASN A 47 -12.24 10.46 -10.04
C ASN A 47 -12.83 10.63 -8.63
N ILE A 48 -12.43 9.78 -7.69
CA ILE A 48 -12.69 9.94 -6.26
C ILE A 48 -11.35 10.02 -5.53
N TYR A 49 -11.35 10.55 -4.31
CA TYR A 49 -10.13 10.58 -3.49
C TYR A 49 -9.76 9.17 -3.06
N PRO A 50 -8.60 8.65 -3.47
CA PRO A 50 -8.17 7.32 -3.08
C PRO A 50 -8.06 7.21 -1.56
N GLU A 51 -8.68 6.16 -1.02
CA GLU A 51 -8.68 5.86 0.41
C GLU A 51 -8.53 4.36 0.61
N TRP A 52 -7.74 3.96 1.61
CA TRP A 52 -7.64 2.56 2.02
C TRP A 52 -7.37 2.42 3.50
N GLN A 53 -7.71 1.26 4.03
CA GLN A 53 -7.55 0.91 5.43
C GLN A 53 -7.06 -0.52 5.57
N ILE A 54 -6.31 -0.79 6.64
CA ILE A 54 -5.95 -2.15 7.06
C ILE A 54 -6.84 -2.51 8.24
N ILE A 55 -7.53 -3.63 8.13
CA ILE A 55 -8.42 -4.18 9.14
C ILE A 55 -7.80 -5.48 9.66
N GLN A 56 -7.68 -5.61 10.97
CA GLN A 56 -7.22 -6.81 11.65
C GLN A 56 -8.08 -7.06 12.88
N ASP A 57 -8.50 -8.30 13.10
CA ASP A 57 -9.35 -8.70 14.23
C ASP A 57 -10.63 -7.86 14.40
N GLY A 58 -11.19 -7.39 13.29
CA GLY A 58 -12.39 -6.55 13.26
C GLY A 58 -12.14 -5.07 13.58
N ALA A 59 -10.90 -4.65 13.82
CA ALA A 59 -10.52 -3.27 14.08
C ALA A 59 -9.73 -2.65 12.92
N VAL A 60 -9.93 -1.35 12.67
CA VAL A 60 -9.08 -0.59 11.75
C VAL A 60 -7.75 -0.28 12.44
N VAL A 61 -6.66 -0.84 11.93
CA VAL A 61 -5.30 -0.68 12.48
C VAL A 61 -4.44 0.28 11.67
N GLY A 62 -4.92 0.71 10.50
CA GLY A 62 -4.25 1.70 9.65
C GLY A 62 -5.20 2.30 8.63
N LYS A 63 -5.00 3.58 8.29
CA LYS A 63 -5.80 4.31 7.30
C LYS A 63 -4.95 5.31 6.52
N ALA A 64 -5.18 5.39 5.21
CA ALA A 64 -4.57 6.38 4.34
C ALA A 64 -5.61 6.97 3.38
N LYS A 65 -5.45 8.25 3.06
CA LYS A 65 -6.32 8.98 2.15
C LYS A 65 -5.56 10.11 1.45
N PHE A 66 -5.80 10.29 0.16
CA PHE A 66 -5.17 11.34 -0.64
C PHE A 66 -6.21 12.17 -1.39
N SER A 67 -6.16 13.49 -1.22
CA SER A 67 -7.06 14.45 -1.86
C SER A 67 -6.60 14.78 -3.29
N LEU A 68 -6.59 13.78 -4.16
CA LEU A 68 -6.16 13.89 -5.56
C LEU A 68 -7.02 13.03 -6.49
N TYR A 69 -6.93 13.32 -7.79
CA TYR A 69 -7.51 12.50 -8.86
C TYR A 69 -6.39 11.94 -9.74
N LEU A 70 -6.63 10.78 -10.35
CA LEU A 70 -5.71 10.15 -11.30
C LEU A 70 -6.32 10.11 -12.69
N ALA A 71 -5.53 10.43 -13.71
CA ALA A 71 -5.87 10.16 -15.10
C ALA A 71 -5.63 8.68 -15.46
N ASP A 72 -6.22 8.21 -16.56
CA ASP A 72 -6.19 6.81 -17.04
C ASP A 72 -4.78 6.23 -17.17
N ASN A 73 -3.79 7.08 -17.41
CA ASN A 73 -2.40 6.70 -17.68
C ASN A 73 -1.45 7.04 -16.52
N GLN A 74 -1.99 7.39 -15.35
CA GLN A 74 -1.21 7.71 -14.16
C GLN A 74 -1.23 6.56 -13.15
N ARG A 75 -0.24 6.59 -12.27
CA ARG A 75 -0.17 5.72 -11.10
C ARG A 75 0.21 6.51 -9.85
N LEU A 76 -0.54 6.35 -8.77
CA LEU A 76 -0.16 6.79 -7.44
C LEU A 76 0.64 5.66 -6.79
N ILE A 77 1.83 5.96 -6.28
CA ILE A 77 2.64 5.03 -5.50
C ILE A 77 2.90 5.64 -4.13
N VAL A 78 2.56 4.89 -3.08
CA VAL A 78 2.79 5.27 -1.68
C VAL A 78 3.66 4.22 -1.02
N SER A 79 4.86 4.62 -0.61
CA SER A 79 5.86 3.78 0.05
C SER A 79 5.95 4.11 1.52
N SER A 80 5.85 3.11 2.40
CA SER A 80 6.11 3.22 3.83
C SER A 80 7.46 2.67 4.27
N TYR A 81 8.34 2.35 3.32
CA TYR A 81 9.71 1.93 3.59
C TYR A 81 10.48 3.05 4.30
N PRO A 82 11.12 2.80 5.46
CA PRO A 82 11.84 3.83 6.22
C PRO A 82 12.90 4.59 5.43
N GLU A 83 13.59 3.90 4.53
CA GLU A 83 14.69 4.42 3.71
C GLU A 83 14.23 5.24 2.50
N ASP A 84 12.97 5.07 2.06
CA ASP A 84 12.39 5.73 0.89
C ASP A 84 10.88 5.86 1.08
N GLN A 85 10.48 6.62 2.10
CA GLN A 85 9.08 6.93 2.38
C GLN A 85 8.63 8.08 1.48
N TYR A 86 7.61 7.87 0.66
CA TYR A 86 7.10 8.89 -0.27
C TYR A 86 5.67 8.60 -0.73
N ALA A 87 4.99 9.64 -1.23
CA ALA A 87 3.78 9.51 -2.02
C ALA A 87 3.97 10.28 -3.33
N ARG A 88 3.91 9.58 -4.47
CA ARG A 88 4.22 10.15 -5.79
C ARG A 88 3.19 9.72 -6.82
N VAL A 89 2.78 10.65 -7.67
CA VAL A 89 2.03 10.35 -8.89
C VAL A 89 3.00 10.32 -10.06
N TYR A 90 3.08 9.18 -10.75
CA TYR A 90 3.91 9.00 -11.93
C TYR A 90 3.06 9.11 -13.20
N ASN A 91 3.64 9.76 -14.21
CA ASN A 91 3.14 9.76 -15.58
C ASN A 91 3.74 8.59 -16.38
N THR A 92 3.22 8.36 -17.59
CA THR A 92 3.70 7.29 -18.49
C THR A 92 5.16 7.43 -18.91
N ASP A 93 5.70 8.65 -18.91
CA ASP A 93 7.10 8.94 -19.26
C ASP A 93 8.07 8.70 -18.09
N GLY A 94 7.56 8.27 -16.93
CA GLY A 94 8.34 8.02 -15.72
C GLY A 94 8.62 9.26 -14.87
N THR A 95 8.23 10.46 -15.32
CA THR A 95 8.24 11.66 -14.48
C THR A 95 7.24 11.52 -13.34
N PHE A 96 7.49 12.19 -12.22
CA PHE A 96 6.59 12.17 -11.08
C PHE A 96 6.44 13.52 -10.42
N SER A 97 5.32 13.68 -9.72
CA SER A 97 5.08 14.76 -8.76
C SER A 97 4.97 14.18 -7.36
N ASP A 98 5.60 14.83 -6.39
CA ASP A 98 5.35 14.54 -4.97
C ASP A 98 3.95 15.03 -4.60
N VAL A 99 3.20 14.15 -3.92
CA VAL A 99 1.81 14.41 -3.50
C VAL A 99 1.62 14.18 -2.01
N SER A 100 2.70 14.12 -1.24
CA SER A 100 2.64 13.91 0.22
C SER A 100 1.85 15.02 0.93
N GLN A 101 1.86 16.24 0.38
CA GLN A 101 1.06 17.38 0.82
C GLN A 101 -0.46 17.22 0.60
N LEU A 102 -0.88 16.28 -0.25
CA LEU A 102 -2.28 15.98 -0.52
C LEU A 102 -2.81 14.85 0.37
N ALA A 103 -1.96 14.28 1.22
CA ALA A 103 -2.35 13.25 2.18
C ALA A 103 -3.22 13.83 3.30
N ASP A 104 -4.09 12.99 3.87
CA ASP A 104 -4.89 13.37 5.04
C ASP A 104 -4.03 13.41 6.30
N PHE A 105 -3.72 14.60 6.81
CA PHE A 105 -2.87 14.79 7.98
C PHE A 105 -3.50 14.36 9.31
N SER A 106 -4.77 13.95 9.33
CA SER A 106 -5.41 13.40 10.54
C SER A 106 -5.05 11.93 10.81
N VAL A 107 -4.43 11.25 9.84
CA VAL A 107 -4.07 9.83 9.91
C VAL A 107 -2.63 9.58 9.46
N ASN A 108 -2.09 8.40 9.78
CA ASN A 108 -0.80 7.97 9.26
C ASN A 108 -0.96 7.32 7.88
N ASN A 109 -0.64 8.04 6.81
CA ASN A 109 -0.84 7.56 5.43
C ASN A 109 0.19 6.53 4.95
N TYR A 110 1.28 6.31 5.71
CA TYR A 110 2.35 5.39 5.35
C TYR A 110 2.19 4.08 6.12
N LEU A 111 1.24 3.27 5.66
CA LEU A 111 0.79 2.07 6.37
C LEU A 111 1.82 0.95 6.33
N ARG A 112 1.95 0.28 7.48
CA ARG A 112 2.66 -0.99 7.62
C ARG A 112 1.66 -2.11 7.76
N VAL A 113 1.95 -3.26 7.16
CA VAL A 113 1.11 -4.45 7.29
C VAL A 113 1.40 -5.09 8.65
N PRO A 114 0.43 -5.27 9.55
CA PRO A 114 0.66 -5.89 10.85
C PRO A 114 1.06 -7.36 10.70
N GLU A 115 1.61 -7.97 11.74
CA GLU A 115 1.84 -9.43 11.79
C GLU A 115 0.53 -10.20 11.72
N GLY A 116 0.55 -11.38 11.11
CA GLY A 116 -0.62 -12.24 10.94
C GLY A 116 -1.47 -11.86 9.73
N THR A 117 -2.72 -12.33 9.73
CA THR A 117 -3.67 -12.06 8.65
C THR A 117 -4.39 -10.73 8.89
N SER A 118 -4.46 -9.93 7.85
CA SER A 118 -5.21 -8.68 7.81
C SER A 118 -5.91 -8.51 6.46
N THR A 119 -6.82 -7.56 6.36
CA THR A 119 -7.48 -7.19 5.11
C THR A 119 -7.19 -5.74 4.81
N LEU A 120 -6.63 -5.47 3.63
CA LEU A 120 -6.61 -4.12 3.08
C LEU A 120 -7.89 -3.90 2.30
N LEU A 121 -8.66 -2.90 2.72
CA LEU A 121 -9.89 -2.48 2.07
C LEU A 121 -9.69 -1.09 1.48
N ALA A 122 -9.78 -0.98 0.15
CA ALA A 122 -9.64 0.27 -0.58
C ALA A 122 -10.96 0.71 -1.20
N TYR A 123 -11.15 2.03 -1.24
CA TYR A 123 -12.26 2.72 -1.88
C TYR A 123 -11.70 3.52 -3.06
N LEU A 124 -11.85 2.96 -4.26
CA LEU A 124 -11.32 3.53 -5.50
C LEU A 124 -12.44 3.66 -6.55
N ASP A 125 -12.14 4.33 -7.65
CA ASP A 125 -13.01 4.29 -8.82
C ASP A 125 -13.06 2.85 -9.39
N GLU A 126 -14.15 2.50 -10.07
CA GLU A 126 -14.46 1.12 -10.47
C GLU A 126 -13.34 0.47 -11.31
N ASN A 127 -12.75 1.26 -12.20
CA ASN A 127 -11.71 0.85 -13.15
C ASN A 127 -10.28 1.08 -12.64
N ALA A 128 -10.10 1.71 -11.48
CA ALA A 128 -8.78 1.84 -10.90
C ALA A 128 -8.28 0.47 -10.43
N GLN A 129 -7.00 0.19 -10.61
CA GLN A 129 -6.35 -1.02 -10.14
C GLN A 129 -5.61 -0.74 -8.84
N LEU A 130 -5.52 -1.74 -7.97
CA LEU A 130 -4.83 -1.66 -6.71
C LEU A 130 -3.83 -2.83 -6.62
N ASP A 131 -2.57 -2.50 -6.41
CA ASP A 131 -1.49 -3.44 -6.16
C ASP A 131 -0.85 -3.12 -4.82
N VAL A 132 -0.51 -4.18 -4.07
CA VAL A 132 0.09 -4.06 -2.74
C VAL A 132 1.30 -4.99 -2.68
N THR A 133 2.43 -4.45 -2.25
CA THR A 133 3.63 -5.24 -1.96
C THR A 133 4.13 -4.87 -0.58
N PHE A 134 4.59 -5.83 0.21
CA PHE A 134 5.19 -5.55 1.52
C PHE A 134 6.39 -6.45 1.75
N LYS A 135 7.33 -5.97 2.58
CA LYS A 135 8.55 -6.70 2.90
C LYS A 135 8.39 -7.45 4.20
N GLU A 136 8.27 -8.77 4.11
CA GLU A 136 8.36 -9.64 5.27
C GLU A 136 9.80 -9.71 5.82
N GLU A 137 9.94 -9.80 7.13
CA GLU A 137 11.19 -10.09 7.82
C GLU A 137 11.14 -11.51 8.39
N ARG A 138 11.99 -12.41 7.87
CA ARG A 138 12.07 -13.81 8.34
C ARG A 138 13.51 -14.20 8.62
N LEU A 139 13.72 -15.08 9.62
CA LEU A 139 14.97 -15.80 9.79
C LEU A 139 15.07 -16.90 8.72
N ILE A 140 16.15 -16.87 7.93
CA ILE A 140 16.52 -18.01 7.08
C ILE A 140 17.44 -18.89 7.93
N VAL A 141 16.91 -20.03 8.38
CA VAL A 141 17.69 -21.09 9.05
C VAL A 141 18.29 -22.02 8.00
#